data_AF-A0A317H572-F1
#
_entry.id   AF-A0A317H572-F1
#
_cell.length_a   1.000
_cell.length_b   1.000
_cell.length_c   1.000
_cell.angle_alpha   90.00
_cell.angle_beta   90.00
_cell.angle_gamma   90.00
#
_symmetry.space_group_name_H-M   'P 1'
#
loop_
_entity.id
_entity.type
_entity.pdbx_description
1 polymer ?
#
loop_
_entity_poly.entity_id
_entity_poly.type
_entity_poly.pdbx_seq_one_letter_code
_entity_poly.pdbx_strand_id
1 'polypeptide(L)'
;MAALDFPSGPSLNQVFPQPPDAPRWRWDGMRWKLIGAVYMMPYVSPTPPPPPVPLNALWWNSADGTMQIFYNDGDSEQWVGFSGPAGPRGFAGSPGPQGPQGGNFSDAPQTDGAYLRRNGAWIPMTHASA
;
A
#
# COMPACT_ATOMS: atom_id res chain seq x y z
N MET A 1 23.72 -0.93 22.42
CA MET A 1 22.47 -1.65 22.74
C MET A 1 22.16 -1.34 24.18
N ALA A 2 21.00 -0.76 24.50
CA ALA A 2 20.58 -0.67 25.90
C ALA A 2 20.29 -2.09 26.39
N ALA A 3 20.99 -2.54 27.44
CA ALA A 3 20.65 -3.79 28.10
C ALA A 3 19.40 -3.58 28.94
N LEU A 4 18.52 -4.58 28.98
CA LEU A 4 17.35 -4.54 29.84
C LEU A 4 17.78 -4.92 31.26
N ASP A 5 17.90 -3.93 32.16
CA ASP A 5 18.41 -4.12 33.51
C ASP A 5 17.30 -4.53 34.48
N PHE A 6 17.38 -5.77 34.97
CA PHE A 6 16.41 -6.30 35.93
C PHE A 6 16.83 -6.05 37.38
N PRO A 7 15.87 -5.88 38.32
CA PRO A 7 16.18 -5.78 39.74
C PRO A 7 16.92 -7.02 40.27
N SER A 8 18.00 -6.80 41.04
CA SER A 8 18.68 -7.83 41.83
C SER A 8 17.96 -8.02 43.17
N GLY A 9 17.54 -9.24 43.49
CA GLY A 9 16.77 -9.55 44.70
C GLY A 9 15.24 -9.41 44.58
N PRO A 10 14.61 -9.92 43.52
CA PRO A 10 13.17 -9.80 43.36
C PRO A 10 12.36 -10.71 44.30
N SER A 11 11.18 -10.22 44.68
CA SER A 11 10.20 -10.98 45.46
C SER A 11 9.38 -11.91 44.58
N LEU A 12 8.93 -13.05 45.12
CA LEU A 12 8.03 -13.96 44.41
C LEU A 12 6.82 -13.20 43.86
N ASN A 13 6.53 -13.38 42.57
CA ASN A 13 5.48 -12.69 41.81
C ASN A 13 5.69 -11.19 41.54
N GLN A 14 6.86 -10.62 41.86
CA GLN A 14 7.18 -9.24 41.46
C GLN A 14 7.04 -9.08 39.95
N VAL A 15 6.52 -7.93 39.50
CA VAL A 15 6.38 -7.55 38.08
C VAL A 15 7.35 -6.41 37.74
N PHE A 16 7.90 -6.41 36.52
CA PHE A 16 8.80 -5.38 36.01
C PHE A 16 8.51 -5.10 34.51
N PRO A 17 8.65 -3.85 34.02
CA PRO A 17 8.86 -2.61 34.80
C PRO A 17 7.61 -2.16 35.58
N GLN A 18 7.78 -1.22 36.52
CA GLN A 18 6.70 -0.52 37.22
C GLN A 18 6.92 1.00 37.07
N PRO A 19 5.97 1.80 36.54
CA PRO A 19 4.64 1.41 36.09
C PRO A 19 4.67 0.42 34.92
N PRO A 20 3.60 -0.38 34.73
CA PRO A 20 3.64 -1.52 33.84
C PRO A 20 3.52 -1.08 32.37
N ASP A 21 4.64 -1.07 31.67
CA ASP A 21 4.68 -1.05 30.20
C ASP A 21 4.90 -2.47 29.67
N ALA A 22 4.52 -2.73 28.41
CA ALA A 22 4.87 -3.98 27.73
C ALA A 22 6.25 -3.86 27.08
N PRO A 23 7.12 -4.90 27.16
CA PRO A 23 6.85 -6.22 27.71
C PRO A 23 6.90 -6.26 29.25
N ARG A 24 6.19 -7.21 29.86
CA ARG A 24 6.15 -7.44 31.32
C ARG A 24 6.83 -8.76 31.70
N TRP A 25 7.62 -8.74 32.76
CA TRP A 25 8.20 -9.94 33.37
C TRP A 25 7.68 -10.15 34.79
N ARG A 26 7.58 -11.42 35.22
CA ARG A 26 7.23 -11.84 36.59
C ARG A 26 8.32 -12.72 37.15
N TRP A 27 8.73 -12.44 38.38
CA TRP A 27 9.67 -13.31 39.09
C TRP A 27 8.97 -14.56 39.62
N ASP A 28 9.52 -15.74 39.32
CA ASP A 28 8.97 -17.03 39.77
C ASP A 28 9.69 -17.64 40.98
N GLY A 29 10.62 -16.92 41.60
CA GLY A 29 11.48 -17.42 42.68
C GLY A 29 12.88 -17.82 42.23
N MET A 30 13.08 -18.06 40.93
CA MET A 30 14.37 -18.47 40.35
C MET A 30 14.82 -17.60 39.18
N ARG A 31 13.87 -17.11 38.36
CA ARG A 31 14.13 -16.28 37.19
C ARG A 31 12.97 -15.37 36.84
N TRP A 32 13.26 -14.31 36.10
CA TRP A 32 12.26 -13.47 35.46
C TRP A 32 11.67 -14.20 34.25
N LYS A 33 10.35 -14.38 34.23
CA LYS A 33 9.59 -14.95 33.11
C LYS A 33 8.72 -13.89 32.45
N LEU A 34 8.71 -13.83 31.13
CA LEU A 34 7.79 -12.98 30.38
C LEU A 34 6.34 -13.38 30.67
N ILE A 35 5.52 -12.43 31.13
CA ILE A 35 4.09 -12.61 31.47
C ILE A 35 3.18 -11.61 30.74
N GLY A 36 3.74 -10.89 29.78
CA GLY A 36 3.03 -9.90 29.01
C GLY A 36 3.96 -9.34 27.95
N ALA A 37 4.35 -10.17 26.98
CA ALA A 37 4.68 -9.60 25.69
C ALA A 37 3.36 -9.33 24.99
N VAL A 38 3.19 -8.10 24.53
CA VAL A 38 2.20 -7.80 23.50
C VAL A 38 2.79 -8.36 22.19
N TYR A 39 2.71 -9.68 22.01
CA TYR A 39 2.64 -10.23 20.67
C TYR A 39 1.19 -10.01 20.23
N MET A 40 0.86 -8.77 19.86
CA MET A 40 -0.38 -8.51 19.13
C MET A 40 -0.16 -9.03 17.72
N MET A 41 -0.24 -10.35 17.57
CA MET A 41 -0.57 -10.91 16.28
C MET A 41 -1.96 -10.37 15.92
N PRO A 42 -2.15 -9.87 14.70
CA PRO A 42 -3.47 -9.46 14.28
C PRO A 42 -4.40 -10.68 14.37
N TYR A 43 -5.65 -10.44 14.80
CA TYR A 43 -6.70 -11.42 14.57
C TYR A 43 -6.84 -11.66 13.07
N VAL A 44 -7.13 -12.88 12.65
CA VAL A 44 -7.33 -13.23 11.23
C VAL A 44 -8.64 -14.00 11.12
N SER A 45 -9.67 -13.36 10.56
CA SER A 45 -11.02 -13.94 10.44
C SER A 45 -11.87 -13.14 9.45
N PRO A 46 -12.93 -13.73 8.85
CA PRO A 46 -13.83 -13.01 7.94
C PRO A 46 -14.81 -12.06 8.64
N THR A 47 -14.94 -12.16 9.97
CA THR A 47 -15.78 -11.30 10.81
C THR A 47 -14.98 -10.76 11.98
N PRO A 48 -15.39 -9.64 12.60
CA PRO A 48 -14.66 -9.06 13.72
C PRO A 48 -14.55 -10.05 14.89
N PRO A 49 -13.43 -10.05 15.62
CA PRO A 49 -13.30 -10.80 16.88
C PRO A 49 -14.42 -10.44 17.87
N PRO A 50 -15.00 -11.43 18.57
CA PRO A 50 -16.02 -11.15 19.57
C PRO A 50 -15.41 -10.46 20.80
N PRO A 51 -16.17 -9.61 21.52
CA PRO A 51 -15.73 -8.99 22.75
C PRO A 51 -15.45 -10.02 23.87
N PRO A 52 -14.54 -9.71 24.81
CA PRO A 52 -13.81 -8.46 24.94
C PRO A 52 -12.61 -8.36 23.97
N VAL A 53 -12.52 -7.24 23.25
CA VAL A 53 -11.40 -6.93 22.35
C VAL A 53 -10.53 -5.85 23.00
N PRO A 54 -9.20 -6.04 23.11
CA PRO A 54 -8.31 -5.00 23.60
C PRO A 54 -8.31 -3.78 22.68
N LEU A 55 -8.24 -2.57 23.26
CA LEU A 55 -7.99 -1.36 22.50
C LEU A 55 -6.67 -1.49 21.71
N ASN A 56 -6.66 -0.95 20.49
CA ASN A 56 -5.58 -1.05 19.52
C ASN A 56 -5.32 -2.46 18.99
N ALA A 57 -6.26 -3.40 19.18
CA ALA A 57 -6.27 -4.69 18.50
C ALA A 57 -6.19 -4.50 16.99
N LEU A 58 -5.33 -5.29 16.33
CA LEU A 58 -5.29 -5.37 14.88
C LEU A 58 -6.12 -6.57 14.41
N TRP A 59 -6.86 -6.40 13.32
CA TRP A 59 -7.61 -7.47 12.67
C TRP A 59 -7.42 -7.41 11.15
N TRP A 60 -7.03 -8.55 10.57
CA TRP A 60 -7.07 -8.79 9.14
C TRP A 60 -8.38 -9.49 8.78
N ASN A 61 -9.24 -8.79 8.05
CA ASN A 61 -10.45 -9.39 7.53
C ASN A 61 -10.12 -10.28 6.33
N SER A 62 -10.16 -11.60 6.53
CA SER A 62 -9.81 -12.57 5.48
C SER A 62 -10.85 -12.68 4.36
N ALA A 63 -12.03 -12.07 4.51
CA ALA A 63 -13.07 -12.06 3.47
C ALA A 63 -12.84 -10.97 2.42
N ASP A 64 -12.37 -9.78 2.82
CA ASP A 64 -12.22 -8.60 1.94
C ASP A 64 -10.78 -8.08 1.83
N GLY A 65 -9.83 -8.62 2.62
CA GLY A 65 -8.42 -8.22 2.59
C GLY A 65 -8.14 -6.87 3.24
N THR A 66 -9.00 -6.39 4.14
CA THR A 66 -8.80 -5.13 4.86
C THR A 66 -8.06 -5.30 6.18
N MET A 67 -7.21 -4.33 6.52
CA MET A 67 -6.63 -4.16 7.85
C MET A 67 -7.47 -3.19 8.66
N GLN A 68 -7.74 -3.55 9.92
CA GLN A 68 -8.54 -2.77 10.85
C GLN A 68 -7.87 -2.66 12.21
N ILE A 69 -8.08 -1.53 12.90
CA ILE A 69 -7.69 -1.30 14.28
C ILE A 69 -8.93 -1.06 15.14
N PHE A 70 -9.00 -1.69 16.31
CA PHE A 70 -10.04 -1.39 17.30
C PHE A 70 -9.64 -0.10 18.02
N TYR A 71 -10.34 0.98 17.71
CA TYR A 71 -9.97 2.34 18.10
C TYR A 71 -11.04 2.97 18.98
N ASN A 72 -10.61 3.82 19.91
CA ASN A 72 -11.49 4.64 20.74
C ASN A 72 -11.30 6.10 20.32
N ASP A 73 -12.36 6.72 19.81
CA ASP A 73 -12.33 8.09 19.30
C ASP A 73 -12.66 9.17 20.35
N GLY A 74 -12.84 8.76 21.61
CA GLY A 74 -13.21 9.61 22.73
C GLY A 74 -14.68 9.46 23.14
N ASP A 75 -15.55 9.10 22.18
CA ASP A 75 -17.00 8.95 22.40
C ASP A 75 -17.47 7.49 22.21
N SER A 76 -16.74 6.70 21.42
CA SER A 76 -17.08 5.31 21.09
C SER A 76 -15.85 4.43 20.88
N GLU A 77 -16.08 3.11 20.84
CA GLU A 77 -15.07 2.12 20.46
C GLU A 77 -15.54 1.33 19.23
N GLN A 78 -14.70 1.29 18.18
CA GLN A 78 -15.09 0.76 16.88
C GLN A 78 -13.90 0.24 16.08
N TRP A 79 -14.19 -0.61 15.11
CA TRP A 79 -13.20 -1.02 14.11
C TRP A 79 -13.05 0.06 13.04
N VAL A 80 -11.82 0.51 12.81
CA VAL A 80 -11.48 1.49 11.79
C VAL A 80 -10.52 0.84 10.79
N GLY A 81 -10.93 0.83 9.52
CA GLY A 81 -10.07 0.37 8.42
C GLY A 81 -8.99 1.39 8.09
N PHE A 82 -7.78 0.92 7.78
CA PHE A 82 -6.68 1.76 7.34
C PHE A 82 -5.92 1.13 6.18
N SER A 83 -5.29 1.97 5.37
CA SER A 83 -4.45 1.55 4.25
C SER A 83 -3.22 2.43 4.13
N GLY A 84 -2.19 1.91 3.45
CA GLY A 84 -1.01 2.70 3.12
C GLY A 84 -1.29 3.75 2.03
N PRO A 85 -0.34 4.66 1.78
CA PRO A 85 -0.45 5.60 0.67
C PRO A 85 -0.63 4.85 -0.66
N ALA A 86 -1.30 5.50 -1.62
CA ALA A 86 -1.42 4.97 -2.97
C ALA A 86 -0.03 4.66 -3.55
N GLY A 87 0.11 3.51 -4.19
CA GLY A 87 1.33 3.15 -4.90
C GLY A 87 1.66 4.14 -6.03
N PRO A 88 2.92 4.19 -6.48
CA PRO A 88 3.29 5.02 -7.62
C PRO A 88 2.50 4.65 -8.87
N ARG A 89 2.22 5.65 -9.72
CA ARG A 89 1.63 5.41 -11.04
C ARG A 89 2.52 4.45 -11.83
N GLY A 90 1.93 3.45 -12.46
CA GLY A 90 2.64 2.55 -13.37
C GLY A 90 3.30 3.30 -14.53
N PHE A 91 4.32 2.70 -15.13
CA PHE A 91 4.97 3.24 -16.31
C PHE A 91 3.98 3.46 -17.46
N ALA A 92 4.22 4.49 -18.27
CA ALA A 92 3.51 4.65 -19.52
C ALA A 92 3.75 3.42 -20.41
N GLY A 93 2.72 2.98 -21.13
CA GLY A 93 2.87 1.93 -22.13
C GLY A 93 3.86 2.34 -23.23
N SER A 94 4.50 1.37 -23.87
CA SER A 94 5.33 1.62 -25.04
C SER A 94 4.50 2.33 -26.12
N PRO A 95 5.09 3.29 -26.88
CA PRO A 95 4.45 3.82 -28.08
C PRO A 95 3.98 2.70 -29.00
N GLY A 96 2.85 2.91 -29.69
CA GLY A 96 2.39 1.99 -30.73
C GLY A 96 3.41 1.87 -31.87
N PRO A 97 3.32 0.82 -32.70
CA PRO A 97 4.17 0.71 -33.88
C PRO A 97 3.99 1.94 -34.78
N GLN A 98 5.09 2.41 -35.36
CA GLN A 98 5.04 3.43 -36.39
C GLN A 98 4.16 2.93 -37.54
N GLY A 99 3.27 3.79 -38.05
CA GLY A 99 2.45 3.47 -39.22
C GLY A 99 3.33 3.19 -40.46
N PRO A 100 2.78 2.53 -41.49
CA PRO A 100 3.51 2.29 -42.73
C PRO A 100 4.03 3.62 -43.30
N GLN A 101 5.32 3.67 -43.61
CA GLN A 101 5.91 4.80 -44.31
C GLN A 101 5.24 4.93 -45.68
N GLY A 102 4.82 6.14 -46.06
CA GLY A 102 4.30 6.40 -47.40
C GLY A 102 5.31 5.97 -48.46
N GLY A 103 4.83 5.37 -49.56
CA GLY A 103 5.71 4.94 -50.64
C GLY A 103 6.48 6.12 -51.24
N ASN A 104 7.73 5.88 -51.65
CA ASN A 104 8.44 6.83 -52.49
C ASN A 104 7.76 6.88 -53.86
N PHE A 105 7.22 8.04 -54.23
CA PHE A 105 6.59 8.21 -55.53
C PHE A 105 7.54 8.93 -56.48
N SER A 106 8.22 8.17 -57.33
CA SER A 106 9.18 8.72 -58.31
C SER A 106 8.53 9.63 -59.36
N ASP A 107 7.22 9.53 -59.53
CA ASP A 107 6.42 10.37 -60.42
C ASP A 107 5.77 11.55 -59.71
N ALA A 108 6.12 11.82 -58.44
CA ALA A 108 5.66 13.00 -57.72
C ALA A 108 6.10 14.29 -58.42
N PRO A 109 5.23 15.31 -58.51
CA PRO A 109 5.62 16.62 -58.97
C PRO A 109 6.77 17.17 -58.12
N GLN A 110 7.79 17.72 -58.78
CA GLN A 110 8.94 18.36 -58.10
C GLN A 110 8.68 19.84 -57.77
N THR A 111 7.48 20.33 -58.08
CA THR A 111 7.03 21.67 -57.74
C THR A 111 6.55 21.70 -56.29
N ASP A 112 6.88 22.78 -55.58
CA ASP A 112 6.38 23.02 -54.22
C ASP A 112 4.85 23.11 -54.22
N GLY A 113 4.19 22.27 -53.40
CA GLY A 113 2.74 22.17 -53.37
C GLY A 113 2.21 20.93 -52.66
N ALA A 114 0.96 21.02 -52.20
CA ALA A 114 0.23 19.88 -51.67
C ALA A 114 -0.50 19.16 -52.82
N TYR A 115 -0.40 17.83 -52.87
CA TYR A 115 -1.05 17.01 -53.89
C TYR A 115 -1.77 15.81 -53.28
N LEU A 116 -2.86 15.39 -53.93
CA LEU A 116 -3.52 14.12 -53.67
C LEU A 116 -3.26 13.15 -54.83
N ARG A 117 -3.05 11.86 -54.52
CA ARG A 117 -2.95 10.80 -55.53
C ARG A 117 -4.32 10.17 -55.75
N ARG A 118 -4.87 10.28 -56.97
CA ARG A 118 -6.15 9.67 -57.36
C ARG A 118 -6.00 8.95 -58.68
N ASN A 119 -6.36 7.66 -58.73
CA ASN A 119 -6.29 6.83 -59.95
C ASN A 119 -4.93 6.88 -60.67
N GLY A 120 -3.82 6.94 -59.92
CA GLY A 120 -2.49 7.03 -60.53
C GLY A 120 -2.12 8.40 -61.10
N ALA A 121 -2.90 9.46 -60.81
CA ALA A 121 -2.58 10.83 -61.17
C ALA A 121 -2.37 11.71 -59.93
N TRP A 122 -1.44 12.66 -60.02
CA TRP A 122 -1.23 13.70 -59.01
C TRP A 122 -2.18 14.87 -59.27
N ILE A 123 -3.00 15.19 -58.27
CA ILE A 123 -3.97 16.29 -58.31
C ILE A 123 -3.49 17.38 -57.36
N PRO A 124 -3.19 18.61 -57.84
CA PRO A 124 -2.81 19.71 -56.96
C PRO A 124 -3.98 20.06 -56.04
N MET A 125 -3.69 20.19 -54.75
CA MET A 125 -4.61 20.77 -53.78
C MET A 125 -4.49 22.28 -53.90
N THR A 126 -5.38 22.90 -54.68
CA THR A 126 -5.53 24.35 -54.63
C THR A 126 -6.29 24.70 -53.36
N HIS A 127 -5.60 25.25 -52.37
CA HIS A 127 -6.30 26.03 -51.35
C HIS A 127 -6.82 27.28 -52.07
N ALA A 128 -8.14 27.38 -52.25
CA ALA A 128 -8.75 28.68 -52.48
C ALA A 128 -8.55 29.45 -51.16
N SER A 129 -7.47 30.23 -51.05
CA SER A 129 -7.48 31.35 -50.10
C SER A 129 -8.63 32.25 -50.52
N ALA A 130 -9.54 32.52 -49.59
CA ALA A 130 -10.72 33.34 -49.78
C ALA A 130 -10.43 34.70 -50.43
#